data_AF-A0A2P4Q3G1-F1
#
_entry.id   AF-A0A2P4Q3G1-F1
#
_cell.length_a   1.000
_cell.length_b   1.000
_cell.length_c   1.000
_cell.angle_alpha   90.00
_cell.angle_beta   90.00
_cell.angle_gamma   90.00
#
_symmetry.space_group_name_H-M   'P 1'
#
loop_
_entity.id
_entity.type
_entity.pdbx_description
1 polymer ?
#
loop_
_entity_poly.entity_id
_entity_poly.type
_entity_poly.pdbx_seq_one_letter_code
_entity_poly.pdbx_strand_id
1 'polypeptide(L)'
;MQQFKVFCCANKISPSEEKYLWKQLIHPAIKIPSIENISTHDEFLNALKAHVSFDIFKECCKRKLLELKYIPEKYGGDTAILLSKFQTLCYNAGINNIEEIKMIIYKIMMSNEFFKSEFIRKSKEINSIEELLKLFNDITADEAISVKNGSYVAIKHAATGKYLSSVSNLNYETGSRKQAVFAGKTSLELNAIWNIFDNKGRSNVFYDDIYLMHQQTSRRLSCSSHKSLSNYSEGNL
;
A
#
# COMPACT_ATOMS: atom_id res chain seq x y z
N MET A 1 -7.93 5.75 28.24
CA MET A 1 -8.33 4.79 29.30
C MET A 1 -7.25 3.75 29.63
N GLN A 2 -6.65 3.03 28.67
CA GLN A 2 -5.62 2.01 28.97
C GLN A 2 -4.41 2.54 29.74
N GLN A 3 -3.85 3.68 29.33
CA GLN A 3 -2.72 4.31 30.05
C GLN A 3 -3.07 4.68 31.50
N PHE A 4 -4.31 5.11 31.75
CA PHE A 4 -4.80 5.39 33.09
C PHE A 4 -4.93 4.12 33.94
N LYS A 5 -5.47 3.03 33.37
CA LYS A 5 -5.52 1.72 34.05
C LYS A 5 -4.11 1.22 34.39
N VAL A 6 -3.17 1.32 33.46
CA VAL A 6 -1.76 0.97 33.70
C VAL A 6 -1.17 1.81 34.84
N PHE A 7 -1.45 3.12 34.86
CA PHE A 7 -1.04 4.00 35.96
C PHE A 7 -1.62 3.55 37.30
N CYS A 8 -2.92 3.27 37.39
CA CYS A 8 -3.56 2.80 38.62
C CYS A 8 -2.99 1.46 39.10
N CYS A 9 -2.80 0.50 38.20
CA CYS A 9 -2.18 -0.79 38.52
C CYS A 9 -0.73 -0.63 39.00
N ALA A 10 0.08 0.15 38.31
CA ALA A 10 1.48 0.37 38.66
C ALA A 10 1.65 1.03 40.04
N ASN A 11 0.73 1.93 40.39
CA ASN A 11 0.75 2.64 41.67
C ASN A 11 -0.10 1.96 42.76
N LYS A 12 -0.65 0.76 42.50
CA LYS A 12 -1.50 0.01 43.44
C LYS A 12 -2.66 0.85 44.00
N ILE A 13 -3.24 1.70 43.15
CA ILE A 13 -4.36 2.57 43.53
C ILE A 13 -5.57 1.71 43.85
N SER A 14 -6.24 1.98 44.97
CA SER A 14 -7.45 1.25 45.35
C SER A 14 -8.61 1.55 44.38
N PRO A 15 -9.59 0.64 44.20
CA PRO A 15 -10.75 0.90 43.34
C PRO A 15 -11.53 2.16 43.71
N SER A 16 -11.58 2.51 45.00
CA SER A 16 -12.20 3.75 45.49
C SER A 16 -11.46 5.01 45.06
N GLU A 17 -10.13 4.98 45.10
CA GLU A 17 -9.29 6.11 44.64
C GLU A 17 -9.29 6.21 43.12
N GLU A 18 -9.30 5.08 42.41
CA GLU A 18 -9.42 5.04 40.95
C GLU A 18 -10.71 5.75 40.49
N LYS A 19 -11.83 5.47 41.15
CA LYS A 19 -13.13 6.11 40.91
C LYS A 19 -13.07 7.62 41.10
N TYR A 20 -12.40 8.09 42.15
CA TYR A 20 -12.23 9.52 42.39
C TYR A 20 -11.40 10.18 41.27
N LEU A 21 -10.29 9.56 40.90
CA LEU A 21 -9.37 10.08 39.89
C LEU A 21 -10.00 10.18 38.50
N TRP A 22 -10.85 9.23 38.08
CA TRP A 22 -11.59 9.35 36.80
C TRP A 22 -12.36 10.66 36.68
N LYS A 23 -13.01 11.09 37.77
CA LYS A 23 -13.82 12.31 37.81
C LYS A 23 -12.94 13.57 37.71
N GLN A 24 -11.73 13.53 38.29
CA GLN A 24 -10.79 14.65 38.26
C GLN A 24 -10.11 14.83 36.89
N LEU A 25 -10.09 13.81 36.04
CA LEU A 25 -9.51 13.91 34.69
C LEU A 25 -10.41 14.62 33.69
N ILE A 26 -11.68 14.84 34.02
CA ILE A 26 -12.61 15.55 33.15
C ILE A 26 -12.37 17.05 33.30
N HIS A 27 -12.14 17.71 32.18
CA HIS A 27 -12.03 19.16 32.16
C HIS A 27 -13.31 19.80 32.74
N PRO A 28 -13.23 20.78 33.65
CA PRO A 28 -14.39 21.35 34.34
C PRO A 28 -15.49 21.92 33.43
N ALA A 29 -15.15 22.29 32.20
CA ALA A 29 -16.10 22.75 31.18
C ALA A 29 -17.04 21.64 30.65
N ILE A 30 -16.67 20.37 30.80
CA ILE A 30 -17.47 19.21 30.38
C ILE A 30 -18.39 18.83 31.54
N LYS A 31 -19.65 19.24 31.44
CA LYS A 31 -20.65 18.99 32.48
C LYS A 31 -21.35 17.65 32.21
N ILE A 32 -20.96 16.62 32.95
CA ILE A 32 -21.64 15.32 32.92
C ILE A 32 -22.71 15.30 34.02
N PRO A 33 -24.01 15.17 33.67
CA PRO A 33 -25.06 15.04 34.66
C PRO A 33 -24.82 13.85 35.58
N SER A 34 -25.10 14.01 36.88
CA SER A 34 -25.04 12.92 37.86
C SER A 34 -23.68 12.21 37.97
N ILE A 35 -22.57 12.88 37.61
CA ILE A 35 -21.21 12.32 37.71
C ILE A 35 -20.87 11.86 39.13
N GLU A 36 -21.45 12.49 40.15
CA GLU A 36 -21.30 12.12 41.55
C GLU A 36 -21.86 10.71 41.84
N ASN A 37 -22.99 10.36 41.20
CA ASN A 37 -23.70 9.10 41.38
C ASN A 37 -23.08 7.92 40.60
N ILE A 38 -22.22 8.21 39.62
CA ILE A 38 -21.51 7.19 38.85
C ILE A 38 -20.59 6.41 39.79
N SER A 39 -20.77 5.08 39.80
CA SER A 39 -20.14 4.14 40.72
C SER A 39 -19.25 3.12 40.03
N THR A 40 -19.51 2.81 38.77
CA THR A 40 -18.75 1.83 37.99
C THR A 40 -18.03 2.45 36.80
N HIS A 41 -17.03 1.73 36.29
CA HIS A 41 -16.30 2.12 35.08
C HIS A 41 -17.21 2.19 33.85
N ASP A 42 -18.16 1.27 33.73
CA ASP A 42 -19.07 1.18 32.58
C ASP A 42 -20.11 2.30 32.61
N GLU A 43 -20.65 2.63 33.78
CA GLU A 43 -21.50 3.81 33.97
C GLU A 43 -20.78 5.09 33.56
N PHE A 44 -19.51 5.23 33.96
CA PHE A 44 -18.68 6.37 33.60
C PHE A 44 -18.45 6.48 32.09
N LEU A 45 -18.10 5.36 31.45
CA LEU A 45 -17.90 5.32 30.00
C LEU A 45 -19.19 5.62 29.23
N ASN A 46 -20.32 5.11 29.71
CA ASN A 46 -21.63 5.37 29.10
C ASN A 46 -22.02 6.85 29.25
N ALA A 47 -21.79 7.46 30.41
CA ALA A 47 -22.04 8.88 30.62
C ALA A 47 -21.16 9.77 29.72
N LEU A 48 -19.90 9.40 29.52
CA LEU A 48 -19.01 10.07 28.56
C LEU A 48 -19.50 9.93 27.13
N LYS A 49 -19.91 8.72 26.72
CA LYS A 49 -20.45 8.45 25.38
C LYS A 49 -21.76 9.17 25.10
N ALA A 50 -22.58 9.40 26.13
CA ALA A 50 -23.85 10.12 26.03
C ALA A 50 -23.68 11.65 25.96
N HIS A 51 -22.49 12.19 26.31
CA HIS A 51 -22.24 13.62 26.25
C HIS A 51 -21.96 14.08 24.81
N VAL A 52 -22.50 15.25 24.42
CA VAL A 52 -22.41 15.81 23.05
C VAL A 52 -20.97 15.92 22.51
N SER A 53 -19.99 16.12 23.38
CA SER A 53 -18.57 16.17 22.98
C SER A 53 -18.08 14.86 22.36
N PHE A 54 -18.67 13.73 22.73
CA PHE A 54 -18.28 12.42 22.18
C PHE A 54 -18.67 12.30 20.71
N ASP A 55 -19.88 12.69 20.33
CA ASP A 55 -20.30 12.70 18.93
C ASP A 55 -19.49 13.70 18.10
N ILE A 56 -19.23 14.90 18.65
CA ILE A 56 -18.35 15.88 18.02
C ILE A 56 -16.96 15.28 17.80
N PHE A 57 -16.40 14.59 18.80
CA PHE A 57 -15.10 13.94 18.71
C PHE A 57 -15.07 12.87 17.61
N LYS A 58 -16.10 12.00 17.53
CA LYS A 58 -16.22 10.97 16.49
C LYS A 58 -16.22 11.60 15.10
N GLU A 59 -17.03 12.64 14.88
CA GLU A 59 -17.11 13.34 13.59
C GLU A 59 -15.81 14.07 13.25
N CYS A 60 -15.11 14.64 14.24
CA CYS A 60 -13.78 15.18 14.03
C CYS A 60 -12.78 14.10 13.58
N CYS A 61 -12.85 12.89 14.16
CA CYS A 61 -12.00 11.77 13.75
C CYS A 61 -12.30 11.34 12.31
N LYS A 62 -13.59 11.26 11.92
CA LYS A 62 -13.99 10.98 10.53
C LYS A 62 -13.44 12.01 9.55
N ARG A 63 -13.55 13.32 9.86
CA ARG A 63 -12.99 14.38 8.99
C ARG A 63 -11.48 14.24 8.84
N LYS A 64 -10.74 14.06 9.94
CA LYS A 64 -9.29 13.83 9.92
C LYS A 64 -8.90 12.59 9.14
N LEU A 65 -9.71 11.53 9.22
CA LEU A 65 -9.50 10.28 8.49
C LEU A 65 -9.60 10.50 6.98
N LEU A 66 -10.60 11.26 6.53
CA LEU A 66 -10.82 11.58 5.11
C LEU A 66 -9.80 12.59 4.54
N GLU A 67 -9.06 13.27 5.40
CA GLU A 67 -7.96 14.18 5.04
C GLU A 67 -6.60 13.47 4.97
N LEU A 68 -6.51 12.20 5.41
CA LEU A 68 -5.28 11.42 5.28
C LEU A 68 -4.89 11.29 3.81
N LYS A 69 -3.59 11.41 3.57
CA LYS A 69 -2.98 11.23 2.26
C LYS A 69 -1.80 10.31 2.41
N TYR A 70 -1.70 9.34 1.53
CA TYR A 70 -0.52 8.52 1.44
C TYR A 70 0.58 9.21 0.66
N ILE A 71 1.80 9.09 1.18
CA ILE A 71 3.03 9.47 0.52
C ILE A 71 3.87 8.19 0.47
N PRO A 72 4.29 7.73 -0.72
CA PRO A 72 5.19 6.60 -0.82
C PRO A 72 6.51 6.82 -0.08
N GLU A 73 7.08 5.76 0.49
CA GLU A 73 8.34 5.83 1.25
C GLU A 73 9.51 6.33 0.40
N LYS A 74 9.54 5.97 -0.89
CA LYS A 74 10.50 6.51 -1.87
C LYS A 74 10.45 8.03 -2.05
N TYR A 75 9.38 8.68 -1.57
CA TYR A 75 9.21 10.13 -1.54
C TYR A 75 9.21 10.71 -0.12
N GLY A 76 9.73 9.96 0.86
CA GLY A 76 9.86 10.41 2.26
C GLY A 76 8.61 10.21 3.11
N GLY A 77 7.65 9.41 2.65
CA GLY A 77 6.51 9.00 3.46
C GLY A 77 6.87 7.93 4.50
N ASP A 78 5.95 7.69 5.43
CA ASP A 78 6.06 6.65 6.45
C ASP A 78 4.73 5.87 6.50
N THR A 79 4.77 4.65 5.97
CA THR A 79 3.60 3.78 5.88
C THR A 79 3.11 3.35 7.26
N ALA A 80 4.02 3.09 8.20
CA ALA A 80 3.68 2.63 9.54
C ALA A 80 2.96 3.73 10.35
N ILE A 81 3.46 4.97 10.28
CA ILE A 81 2.81 6.14 10.89
C ILE A 81 1.43 6.37 10.29
N LEU A 82 1.30 6.27 8.95
CA LEU A 82 0.01 6.42 8.27
C LEU A 82 -0.99 5.36 8.76
N LEU A 83 -0.61 4.08 8.76
CA LEU A 83 -1.49 2.98 9.16
C LEU A 83 -1.89 3.08 10.64
N SER A 84 -0.96 3.40 11.53
CA SER A 84 -1.26 3.61 12.95
C SER A 84 -2.26 4.76 13.16
N LYS A 85 -2.06 5.88 12.45
CA LYS A 85 -2.99 7.02 12.49
C LYS A 85 -4.36 6.66 11.91
N PHE A 86 -4.38 5.93 10.80
CA PHE A 86 -5.60 5.43 10.16
C PHE A 86 -6.41 4.54 11.13
N GLN A 87 -5.78 3.51 11.70
CA GLN A 87 -6.43 2.59 12.65
C GLN A 87 -6.98 3.34 13.86
N THR A 88 -6.19 4.26 14.43
CA THR A 88 -6.59 5.08 15.57
C THR A 88 -7.82 5.92 15.24
N LEU A 89 -7.84 6.55 14.06
CA LEU A 89 -8.97 7.37 13.63
C LEU A 89 -10.22 6.55 13.32
N CYS A 90 -10.09 5.38 12.70
CA CYS A 90 -11.21 4.45 12.49
C CYS A 90 -11.82 4.00 13.82
N TYR A 91 -10.99 3.58 14.78
CA TYR A 91 -11.43 3.19 16.12
C TYR A 91 -12.16 4.34 16.83
N ASN A 92 -11.56 5.52 16.86
CA ASN A 92 -12.13 6.69 17.52
C ASN A 92 -13.42 7.20 16.85
N ALA A 93 -13.54 7.07 15.53
CA ALA A 93 -14.75 7.39 14.79
C ALA A 93 -15.84 6.32 14.93
N GLY A 94 -15.51 5.13 15.45
CA GLY A 94 -16.40 3.98 15.53
C GLY A 94 -16.71 3.38 14.16
N ILE A 95 -15.78 3.47 13.20
CA ILE A 95 -15.91 2.87 11.87
C ILE A 95 -15.43 1.43 11.94
N ASN A 96 -16.35 0.49 11.68
CA ASN A 96 -16.08 -0.95 11.64
C ASN A 96 -16.68 -1.63 10.39
N ASN A 97 -17.43 -0.89 9.57
CA ASN A 97 -17.97 -1.40 8.33
C ASN A 97 -16.84 -1.56 7.30
N ILE A 98 -16.64 -2.78 6.82
CA ILE A 98 -15.54 -3.11 5.90
C ILE A 98 -15.64 -2.35 4.57
N GLU A 99 -16.84 -2.15 4.04
CA GLU A 99 -17.03 -1.44 2.78
C GLU A 99 -16.75 0.06 2.92
N GLU A 100 -17.17 0.66 4.04
CA GLU A 100 -16.79 2.03 4.40
C GLU A 100 -15.26 2.19 4.49
N ILE A 101 -14.58 1.23 5.14
CA ILE A 101 -13.12 1.22 5.26
C ILE A 101 -12.45 1.08 3.89
N LYS A 102 -12.95 0.21 2.99
CA LYS A 102 -12.44 0.09 1.61
C LYS A 102 -12.54 1.42 0.85
N MET A 103 -13.68 2.09 0.96
CA MET A 103 -13.90 3.40 0.33
C MET A 103 -12.96 4.48 0.87
N ILE A 104 -12.68 4.47 2.18
CA ILE A 104 -11.74 5.40 2.80
C ILE A 104 -10.32 5.12 2.33
N ILE A 105 -9.86 3.86 2.35
CA ILE A 105 -8.53 3.47 1.85
C ILE A 105 -8.37 3.90 0.39
N TYR A 106 -9.37 3.63 -0.44
CA TYR A 106 -9.39 4.06 -1.84
C TYR A 106 -9.23 5.58 -1.99
N LYS A 107 -9.88 6.38 -1.13
CA LYS A 107 -9.76 7.84 -1.13
C LYS A 107 -8.37 8.32 -0.70
N ILE A 108 -7.79 7.73 0.34
CA ILE A 108 -6.44 8.06 0.84
C ILE A 108 -5.39 7.85 -0.26
N MET A 109 -5.60 6.84 -1.11
CA MET A 109 -4.67 6.38 -2.14
C MET A 109 -5.07 6.81 -3.57
N MET A 110 -6.06 7.68 -3.73
CA MET A 110 -6.70 7.95 -5.03
C MET A 110 -5.73 8.46 -6.09
N SER A 111 -4.66 9.16 -5.69
CA SER A 111 -3.65 9.69 -6.60
C SER A 111 -2.64 8.65 -7.09
N ASN A 112 -2.63 7.44 -6.54
CA ASN A 112 -1.71 6.38 -6.92
C ASN A 112 -2.41 5.35 -7.81
N GLU A 113 -2.17 5.43 -9.12
CA GLU A 113 -2.78 4.52 -10.11
C GLU A 113 -2.43 3.05 -9.86
N PHE A 114 -1.19 2.78 -9.43
CA PHE A 114 -0.74 1.42 -9.12
C PHE A 114 -1.50 0.84 -7.95
N PHE A 115 -1.60 1.61 -6.86
CA PHE A 115 -2.37 1.17 -5.73
C PHE A 115 -3.83 0.96 -6.10
N LYS A 116 -4.42 1.92 -6.82
CA LYS A 116 -5.83 1.86 -7.23
C LYS A 116 -6.17 0.58 -7.99
N SER A 117 -5.36 0.22 -9.00
CA SER A 117 -5.62 -0.97 -9.81
C SER A 117 -5.48 -2.26 -9.00
N GLU A 118 -4.41 -2.39 -8.22
CA GLU A 118 -4.16 -3.57 -7.40
C GLU A 118 -5.16 -3.72 -6.25
N PHE A 119 -5.51 -2.61 -5.58
CA PHE A 119 -6.46 -2.62 -4.48
C PHE A 119 -7.86 -3.01 -4.93
N ILE A 120 -8.39 -2.40 -6.01
CA ILE A 120 -9.72 -2.77 -6.55
C ILE A 120 -9.75 -4.26 -6.93
N ARG A 121 -8.66 -4.77 -7.50
CA ARG A 121 -8.56 -6.16 -7.94
C ARG A 121 -8.52 -7.13 -6.75
N LYS A 122 -7.69 -6.85 -5.75
CA LYS A 122 -7.38 -7.76 -4.62
C LYS A 122 -8.34 -7.61 -3.43
N SER A 123 -9.02 -6.48 -3.25
CA SER A 123 -9.87 -6.23 -2.07
C SER A 123 -11.31 -6.77 -2.16
N LYS A 124 -11.72 -7.33 -3.31
CA LYS A 124 -13.12 -7.75 -3.55
C LYS A 124 -13.64 -8.74 -2.52
N GLU A 125 -12.83 -9.74 -2.18
CA GLU A 125 -13.22 -10.85 -1.30
C GLU A 125 -12.79 -10.64 0.17
N ILE A 126 -12.16 -9.51 0.48
CA ILE A 126 -11.68 -9.20 1.83
C ILE A 126 -12.84 -8.78 2.72
N ASN A 127 -12.94 -9.43 3.89
CA ASN A 127 -14.03 -9.24 4.85
C ASN A 127 -13.54 -8.84 6.26
N SER A 128 -12.25 -8.55 6.43
CA SER A 128 -11.67 -8.12 7.70
C SER A 128 -10.77 -6.89 7.55
N ILE A 129 -10.59 -6.15 8.63
CA ILE A 129 -9.73 -4.95 8.64
C ILE A 129 -8.26 -5.37 8.56
N GLU A 130 -7.90 -6.46 9.23
CA GLU A 130 -6.55 -7.01 9.28
C GLU A 130 -6.06 -7.41 7.89
N GLU A 131 -6.91 -8.06 7.09
CA GLU A 131 -6.61 -8.39 5.70
C GLU A 131 -6.50 -7.14 4.81
N LEU A 132 -7.32 -6.10 5.03
CA LEU A 132 -7.19 -4.84 4.30
C LEU A 132 -5.88 -4.12 4.59
N LEU A 133 -5.46 -4.11 5.86
CA LEU A 133 -4.19 -3.52 6.28
C LEU A 133 -3.00 -4.30 5.71
N LYS A 134 -3.09 -5.64 5.70
CA LYS A 134 -2.09 -6.48 5.06
C LYS A 134 -2.02 -6.20 3.55
N LEU A 135 -3.17 -6.17 2.87
CA LEU A 135 -3.23 -5.85 1.45
C LEU A 135 -2.63 -4.46 1.16
N PHE A 136 -2.94 -3.47 1.99
CA PHE A 136 -2.37 -2.14 1.88
C PHE A 136 -0.84 -2.22 1.91
N ASN A 137 -0.28 -2.86 2.95
CA ASN A 137 1.16 -3.01 3.12
C ASN A 137 1.83 -3.76 1.96
N ASP A 138 1.21 -4.85 1.48
CA ASP A 138 1.72 -5.65 0.37
C ASP A 138 1.80 -4.80 -0.91
N ILE A 139 0.75 -4.02 -1.21
CA ILE A 139 0.75 -3.14 -2.38
C ILE A 139 1.80 -2.02 -2.23
N THR A 140 1.95 -1.41 -1.06
CA THR A 140 2.95 -0.35 -0.85
C THR A 140 4.38 -0.89 -0.92
N ALA A 141 4.62 -2.12 -0.47
CA ALA A 141 5.91 -2.79 -0.63
C ALA A 141 6.22 -3.07 -2.11
N ASP A 142 5.25 -3.58 -2.87
CA ASP A 142 5.38 -3.77 -4.32
C ASP A 142 5.65 -2.42 -5.04
N GLU A 143 4.98 -1.35 -4.62
CA GLU A 143 5.15 -0.01 -5.18
C GLU A 143 6.54 0.58 -4.91
N ALA A 144 7.15 0.24 -3.77
CA ALA A 144 8.49 0.70 -3.40
C ALA A 144 9.55 0.17 -4.38
N ILE A 145 9.35 -1.04 -4.90
CA ILE A 145 10.25 -1.70 -5.86
C ILE A 145 9.74 -1.63 -7.31
N SER A 146 8.60 -0.97 -7.56
CA SER A 146 8.02 -0.87 -8.90
C SER A 146 8.91 -0.08 -9.85
N VAL A 147 9.06 -0.59 -11.07
CA VAL A 147 9.83 0.08 -12.13
C VAL A 147 8.95 1.14 -12.81
N LYS A 148 9.43 2.38 -12.91
CA LYS A 148 8.69 3.45 -13.60
C LYS A 148 8.69 3.22 -15.11
N ASN A 149 7.58 3.59 -15.75
CA ASN A 149 7.50 3.58 -17.20
C ASN A 149 8.60 4.49 -17.81
N GLY A 150 9.35 3.96 -18.77
CA GLY A 150 10.50 4.61 -19.41
C GLY A 150 11.85 4.42 -18.69
N SER A 151 11.89 3.72 -17.56
CA SER A 151 13.14 3.49 -16.82
C SER A 151 14.16 2.70 -17.64
N TYR A 152 15.45 2.96 -17.39
CA TYR A 152 16.53 2.12 -17.89
C TYR A 152 16.67 0.87 -17.01
N VAL A 153 16.70 -0.29 -17.63
CA VAL A 153 16.82 -1.60 -16.99
C VAL A 153 17.84 -2.46 -17.71
N ALA A 154 18.36 -3.46 -17.00
CA ALA A 154 19.14 -4.55 -17.59
C ALA A 154 18.52 -5.87 -17.14
N ILE A 155 18.35 -6.79 -18.09
CA ILE A 155 17.72 -8.09 -17.82
C ILE A 155 18.83 -9.13 -17.75
N LYS A 156 18.97 -9.79 -16.59
CA LYS A 156 20.01 -10.78 -16.34
C LYS A 156 19.41 -12.18 -16.31
N HIS A 157 19.98 -13.10 -17.08
CA HIS A 157 19.62 -14.51 -16.97
C HIS A 157 20.14 -15.07 -15.64
N ALA A 158 19.24 -15.57 -14.80
CA ALA A 158 19.56 -15.94 -13.42
C ALA A 158 20.65 -17.02 -13.33
N ALA A 159 20.60 -18.05 -14.20
CA ALA A 159 21.53 -19.18 -14.12
C ALA A 159 22.92 -18.89 -14.70
N THR A 160 23.01 -18.13 -15.79
CA THR A 160 24.31 -17.85 -16.45
C THR A 160 24.91 -16.52 -16.03
N GLY A 161 24.11 -15.66 -15.39
CA GLY A 161 24.48 -14.29 -15.07
C GLY A 161 24.70 -13.38 -16.28
N LYS A 162 24.42 -13.84 -17.50
CA LYS A 162 24.57 -13.06 -18.74
C LYS A 162 23.41 -12.09 -18.89
N TYR A 163 23.69 -10.90 -19.41
CA TYR A 163 22.66 -9.90 -19.68
C TYR A 163 22.04 -10.05 -21.07
N LEU A 164 20.75 -9.72 -21.19
CA LEU A 164 20.04 -9.65 -22.47
C LEU A 164 20.59 -8.48 -23.29
N SER A 165 21.07 -8.77 -24.49
CA SER A 165 21.65 -7.80 -25.41
C SER A 165 21.08 -7.97 -26.81
N SER A 166 21.31 -6.96 -27.64
CA SER A 166 21.02 -7.01 -29.08
C SER A 166 22.17 -6.38 -29.84
N VAL A 167 22.22 -6.52 -31.17
CA VAL A 167 23.06 -5.65 -32.01
C VAL A 167 22.21 -5.03 -33.11
N SER A 168 22.74 -3.99 -33.76
CA SER A 168 22.09 -3.40 -34.93
C SER A 168 21.98 -4.42 -36.06
N ASN A 169 20.88 -4.35 -36.81
CA ASN A 169 20.60 -5.18 -37.98
C ASN A 169 20.53 -6.69 -37.74
N LEU A 170 20.56 -7.15 -36.48
CA LEU A 170 20.27 -8.54 -36.14
C LEU A 170 18.76 -8.72 -35.99
N ASN A 171 18.15 -9.34 -36.99
CA ASN A 171 16.73 -9.70 -37.00
C ASN A 171 16.59 -11.20 -37.20
N TYR A 172 15.50 -11.78 -36.71
CA TYR A 172 15.17 -13.16 -37.05
C TYR A 172 14.93 -13.29 -38.57
N GLU A 173 15.54 -14.30 -39.21
CA GLU A 173 15.34 -14.52 -40.64
C GLU A 173 13.93 -15.06 -40.94
N THR A 174 13.38 -15.84 -40.00
CA THR A 174 12.06 -16.45 -40.08
C THR A 174 11.12 -15.93 -38.99
N GLY A 175 9.81 -16.19 -39.13
CA GLY A 175 8.80 -15.76 -38.16
C GLY A 175 8.57 -14.25 -38.16
N SER A 176 8.72 -13.61 -37.00
CA SER A 176 8.35 -12.19 -36.81
C SER A 176 9.23 -11.20 -37.56
N ARG A 177 10.44 -11.60 -37.97
CA ARG A 177 11.49 -10.74 -38.55
C ARG A 177 11.82 -9.49 -37.72
N LYS A 178 11.44 -9.50 -36.44
CA LYS A 178 11.78 -8.44 -35.47
C LYS A 178 13.23 -8.58 -35.02
N GLN A 179 13.70 -7.58 -34.28
CA GLN A 179 15.02 -7.56 -33.65
C GLN A 179 15.26 -8.84 -32.85
N ALA A 180 16.36 -9.50 -33.15
CA ALA A 180 16.83 -10.67 -32.42
C ALA A 180 17.68 -10.24 -31.23
N VAL A 181 17.62 -11.05 -30.17
CA VAL A 181 18.27 -10.79 -28.88
C VAL A 181 19.06 -12.01 -28.47
N PHE A 182 20.10 -11.82 -27.66
CA PHE A 182 20.98 -12.89 -27.23
C PHE A 182 21.47 -12.67 -25.79
N ALA A 183 21.94 -13.74 -25.16
CA ALA A 183 22.61 -13.68 -23.87
C ALA A 183 24.05 -13.20 -24.07
N GLY A 184 24.32 -11.94 -23.72
CA GLY A 184 25.61 -11.28 -23.84
C GLY A 184 26.60 -11.67 -22.75
N LYS A 185 27.36 -10.69 -22.27
CA LYS A 185 28.37 -10.90 -21.23
C LYS A 185 27.77 -10.93 -19.83
N THR A 186 28.54 -11.42 -18.87
CA THR A 186 28.21 -11.38 -17.44
C THR A 186 28.49 -10.02 -16.80
N SER A 187 29.31 -9.18 -17.45
CA SER A 187 29.49 -7.77 -17.12
C SER A 187 28.38 -6.92 -17.72
N LEU A 188 27.86 -5.95 -16.96
CA LEU A 188 26.86 -5.01 -17.45
C LEU A 188 27.51 -4.01 -18.42
N GLU A 189 27.06 -4.01 -19.67
CA GLU A 189 27.55 -3.12 -20.74
C GLU A 189 26.41 -2.25 -21.28
N LEU A 190 26.72 -1.16 -21.98
CA LEU A 190 25.72 -0.28 -22.61
C LEU A 190 24.77 -1.04 -23.56
N ASN A 191 25.27 -2.11 -24.18
CA ASN A 191 24.51 -2.97 -25.08
C ASN A 191 23.51 -3.90 -24.35
N ALA A 192 23.50 -3.88 -23.02
CA ALA A 192 22.55 -4.60 -22.18
C ALA A 192 21.49 -3.67 -21.56
N ILE A 193 21.48 -2.39 -21.94
CA ILE A 193 20.55 -1.39 -21.42
C ILE A 193 19.31 -1.31 -22.29
N TRP A 194 18.16 -1.40 -21.64
CA TRP A 194 16.84 -1.34 -22.25
C TRP A 194 16.01 -0.28 -21.54
N ASN A 195 15.19 0.46 -22.29
CA ASN A 195 14.10 1.23 -21.71
C ASN A 195 12.87 0.34 -21.62
N ILE A 196 12.32 0.17 -20.42
CA ILE A 196 11.10 -0.59 -20.21
C ILE A 196 9.90 0.33 -20.27
N PHE A 197 8.88 -0.08 -21.01
CA PHE A 197 7.67 0.69 -21.17
C PHE A 197 6.43 -0.15 -20.93
N ASP A 198 5.42 0.51 -20.39
CA ASP A 198 4.07 -0.02 -20.24
C ASP A 198 3.26 0.24 -21.51
N ASN A 199 2.71 -0.80 -22.14
CA ASN A 199 1.91 -0.62 -23.35
C ASN A 199 0.58 0.11 -23.08
N LYS A 200 0.08 0.08 -21.84
CA LYS A 200 -1.17 0.74 -21.43
C LYS A 200 -0.95 2.19 -20.97
N GLY A 201 0.28 2.70 -21.05
CA GLY A 201 0.61 4.09 -20.69
C GLY A 201 0.54 4.38 -19.19
N ARG A 202 0.58 3.36 -18.34
CA ARG A 202 0.55 3.52 -16.88
C ARG A 202 1.85 4.20 -16.40
N SER A 203 1.77 4.85 -15.24
CA SER A 203 2.93 5.51 -14.61
C SER A 203 4.05 4.54 -14.20
N ASN A 204 3.68 3.34 -13.75
CA ASN A 204 4.60 2.24 -13.45
C ASN A 204 4.37 1.09 -14.43
N VAL A 205 5.43 0.29 -14.63
CA VAL A 205 5.37 -0.91 -15.45
C VAL A 205 4.75 -2.05 -14.66
N PHE A 206 3.78 -2.73 -15.27
CA PHE A 206 3.23 -3.97 -14.75
C PHE A 206 3.57 -5.08 -15.74
N TYR A 207 4.11 -6.18 -15.26
CA TYR A 207 4.69 -7.26 -16.07
C TYR A 207 3.68 -8.04 -16.95
N ASP A 208 2.43 -7.59 -17.03
CA ASP A 208 1.38 -8.18 -17.87
C ASP A 208 1.45 -7.70 -19.33
N ASP A 209 1.85 -6.46 -19.57
CA ASP A 209 1.82 -5.86 -20.92
C ASP A 209 2.91 -4.80 -21.10
N ILE A 210 4.12 -5.28 -21.39
CA ILE A 210 5.35 -4.48 -21.46
C ILE A 210 6.02 -4.61 -22.81
N TYR A 211 6.81 -3.59 -23.16
CA TYR A 211 7.82 -3.71 -24.20
C TYR A 211 9.13 -3.12 -23.73
N LEU A 212 10.21 -3.58 -24.35
CA LEU A 212 11.56 -3.13 -24.09
C LEU A 212 12.07 -2.45 -25.35
N MET A 213 12.69 -1.29 -25.19
CA MET A 213 13.37 -0.60 -26.27
C MET A 213 14.87 -0.69 -26.04
N HIS A 214 15.59 -1.29 -26.97
CA HIS A 214 17.03 -1.41 -26.87
C HIS A 214 17.67 -0.04 -27.01
N GLN A 215 18.48 0.39 -26.04
CA GLN A 215 18.92 1.78 -26.02
C GLN A 215 19.85 2.15 -27.18
N GLN A 216 20.73 1.23 -27.60
CA GLN A 216 21.68 1.56 -28.67
C GLN A 216 21.03 1.59 -30.07
N THR A 217 19.94 0.86 -30.28
CA THR A 217 19.36 0.68 -31.62
C THR A 217 17.96 1.26 -31.75
N SER A 218 17.35 1.72 -30.65
CA SER A 218 15.96 2.19 -30.57
C SER A 218 14.92 1.17 -31.08
N ARG A 219 15.32 -0.10 -31.16
CA ARG A 219 14.47 -1.18 -31.66
C ARG A 219 13.67 -1.78 -30.50
N ARG A 220 12.44 -2.19 -30.81
CA ARG A 220 11.48 -2.70 -29.84
C ARG A 220 11.53 -4.22 -29.77
N LEU A 221 11.73 -4.74 -28.57
CA LEU A 221 11.40 -6.10 -28.19
C LEU A 221 9.99 -6.09 -27.58
N SER A 222 9.05 -6.71 -28.29
CA SER A 222 7.66 -6.88 -27.84
C SER A 222 7.41 -8.33 -27.48
N CYS A 223 7.07 -8.62 -26.24
CA CYS A 223 6.56 -9.93 -25.85
C CYS A 223 5.06 -9.96 -26.17
N SER A 224 4.66 -10.49 -27.33
CA SER A 224 3.24 -10.77 -27.56
C SER A 224 2.86 -12.05 -26.82
N SER A 225 1.85 -11.96 -25.97
CA SER A 225 1.20 -13.13 -25.37
C SER A 225 0.36 -13.87 -26.42
N HIS A 226 1.02 -14.42 -27.44
CA HIS A 226 0.39 -15.52 -28.16
C HIS A 226 0.51 -16.76 -27.26
N LYS A 227 -0.58 -17.50 -27.11
CA LYS A 227 -0.61 -18.82 -26.44
C LYS A 227 0.66 -19.58 -26.81
N SER A 228 1.35 -20.08 -25.79
CA SER A 228 2.54 -20.94 -25.89
C SER A 228 2.63 -21.65 -27.25
N LEU A 229 3.60 -21.25 -28.07
CA LEU A 229 4.03 -22.03 -29.21
C LEU A 229 4.92 -23.15 -28.67
N SER A 230 4.31 -24.14 -28.01
CA SER A 230 4.98 -25.33 -27.49
C SER A 230 5.50 -26.28 -28.57
N ASN A 231 5.56 -25.87 -29.85
CA ASN A 231 5.77 -26.78 -30.98
C ASN A 231 6.93 -26.38 -31.91
N TYR A 232 7.84 -25.49 -31.51
CA TYR A 232 9.07 -25.28 -32.28
C TYR A 232 10.26 -25.81 -31.48
N SER A 233 10.79 -26.94 -31.95
CA SER A 233 12.07 -27.50 -31.53
C SER A 233 13.18 -26.48 -31.74
N GLU A 234 14.00 -26.28 -30.71
CA GLU A 234 15.23 -25.51 -30.76
C GLU A 234 16.09 -26.02 -31.92
N GLY A 235 16.19 -25.21 -32.97
CA GLY A 235 17.16 -25.43 -34.03
C GLY A 235 18.55 -25.16 -33.47
N ASN A 236 19.40 -26.18 -33.54
CA ASN A 236 20.81 -26.10 -33.15
C ASN A 236 21.51 -24.93 -33.86
N LEU A 237 22.14 -24.07 -33.06
CA LEU A 237 23.24 -23.20 -33.50
C LEU A 237 24.54 -24.01 -33.55
#